data_AF-A0AA88HV78-F1
#
_entry.id   AF-A0AA88HV78-F1
#
_cell.length_a   1.000
_cell.length_b   1.000
_cell.length_c   1.000
_cell.angle_alpha   90.00
_cell.angle_beta   90.00
_cell.angle_gamma   90.00
#
_symmetry.space_group_name_H-M   'P 1'
#
loop_
_entity.id
_entity.type
_entity.pdbx_description
1 polymer ?
#
loop_
_entity_poly.entity_id
_entity_poly.type
_entity_poly.pdbx_seq_one_letter_code
_entity_poly.pdbx_strand_id
1 'polypeptide(L)'
;MTSPSVKNLPKADDILKTQLENFSQSKLKDVETQEKLVLPTAEDIANEKQRQQFLDGVKNFPKDRLKRTETQEKTVWPTAQDLMAVPSVKDLPKVDNNLKTQLENFSQSKLKDVETQEKLVLPTAEDITSEKQRQQFLDGVTNFPKDKLKRTETQEKIVLPTPQDLMAAPSVKDLPKVDDNLKTQLENFSQSKLKDVETQEKLVLPTAEDVKQEKQHMDMIQGVEGFSHDKLKQVATAEKVVLPNAEDVKLEKKHMEFIHGVEGFSPERLKHIDTAEKVILPNAEDVKQEKQHMEFIHGVEGFSQERLKHIDTTEKVILPNAE
;
A
#
# COMPACT_ATOMS: atom_id res chain seq x y z
N MET A 1 -6.90 40.21 -65.88
CA MET A 1 -7.43 38.96 -65.31
C MET A 1 -6.94 38.91 -63.87
N THR A 2 -7.81 39.29 -62.94
CA THR A 2 -7.53 39.44 -61.51
C THR A 2 -7.39 38.07 -60.84
N SER A 3 -6.30 37.88 -60.10
CA SER A 3 -6.04 36.66 -59.33
C SER A 3 -7.09 36.46 -58.23
N PRO A 4 -7.60 35.24 -58.01
CA PRO A 4 -8.56 34.97 -56.95
C PRO A 4 -7.87 34.96 -55.58
N SER A 5 -8.52 35.63 -54.63
CA SER A 5 -8.13 35.78 -53.22
C SER A 5 -8.16 34.44 -52.48
N VAL A 6 -7.05 34.07 -51.85
CA VAL A 6 -6.94 32.89 -50.97
C VAL A 6 -7.69 33.20 -49.68
N LYS A 7 -8.87 32.61 -49.51
CA LYS A 7 -9.62 32.67 -48.26
C LYS A 7 -8.81 31.97 -47.16
N ASN A 8 -8.59 32.66 -46.05
CA ASN A 8 -8.01 32.10 -44.83
C ASN A 8 -8.77 30.85 -44.39
N LEU A 9 -8.12 29.68 -44.45
CA LEU A 9 -8.60 28.48 -43.75
C LEU A 9 -8.24 28.63 -42.25
N PRO A 10 -9.16 28.33 -41.31
CA PRO A 10 -8.84 28.35 -39.89
C PRO A 10 -7.77 27.31 -39.57
N LYS A 11 -6.80 27.69 -38.72
CA LYS A 11 -5.73 26.79 -38.28
C LYS A 11 -6.33 25.70 -37.39
N ALA A 12 -5.74 24.51 -37.41
CA ALA A 12 -6.22 23.37 -36.61
C ALA A 12 -6.35 23.69 -35.11
N ASP A 13 -5.51 24.59 -34.60
CA ASP A 13 -5.55 25.06 -33.22
C ASP A 13 -6.84 25.82 -32.88
N ASP A 14 -7.38 26.59 -33.83
CA ASP A 14 -8.64 27.33 -33.66
C ASP A 14 -9.84 26.37 -33.61
N ILE A 15 -9.77 25.27 -34.37
CA ILE A 15 -10.81 24.23 -34.37
C ILE A 15 -10.83 23.50 -33.03
N LEU A 16 -9.66 23.10 -32.51
CA LEU A 16 -9.55 22.43 -31.22
C LEU A 16 -9.96 23.34 -30.06
N LYS A 17 -9.61 24.63 -30.12
CA LYS A 17 -10.03 25.61 -29.13
C LYS A 17 -11.55 25.78 -29.11
N THR A 18 -12.16 25.89 -30.28
CA THR A 18 -13.62 25.96 -30.41
C THR A 18 -14.32 24.67 -29.95
N GLN A 19 -13.71 23.50 -30.17
CA GLN A 19 -14.25 22.23 -29.69
C GLN A 19 -14.16 22.08 -28.16
N LEU A 20 -13.10 22.59 -27.55
CA LEU A 20 -12.93 22.62 -26.10
C LEU A 20 -13.90 23.61 -25.44
N GLU A 21 -14.14 24.75 -26.08
CA GLU A 21 -15.08 25.79 -25.62
C GLU A 21 -16.55 25.32 -25.71
N ASN A 22 -16.84 24.38 -26.61
CA ASN A 22 -18.15 23.73 -26.75
C ASN A 22 -18.25 22.37 -26.02
N PHE A 23 -17.22 21.96 -25.29
CA PHE A 23 -17.23 20.72 -24.51
C PHE A 23 -18.00 20.95 -23.21
N SER A 24 -19.07 20.18 -23.01
CA SER A 24 -19.84 20.18 -21.76
C SER A 24 -19.68 18.84 -21.07
N GLN A 25 -19.33 18.88 -19.78
CA GLN A 25 -19.21 17.69 -18.93
C GLN A 25 -20.55 16.93 -18.81
N SER A 26 -21.68 17.60 -19.05
CA SER A 26 -23.00 16.96 -19.09
C SER A 26 -23.22 15.98 -20.25
N LYS A 27 -22.29 15.92 -21.22
CA LYS A 27 -22.29 14.94 -22.32
C LYS A 27 -21.47 13.69 -21.99
N LEU A 28 -20.78 13.66 -20.85
CA LEU A 28 -20.13 12.44 -20.35
C LEU A 28 -21.20 11.49 -19.83
N LYS A 29 -21.08 10.21 -20.16
CA LYS A 29 -21.93 9.19 -19.55
C LYS A 29 -21.51 9.06 -18.09
N ASP A 30 -22.47 9.11 -17.19
CA ASP A 30 -22.24 8.68 -15.81
C ASP A 30 -21.84 7.20 -15.84
N VAL A 31 -20.61 6.93 -15.42
CA VAL A 31 -20.09 5.57 -15.22
C VAL A 31 -20.11 5.34 -13.72
N GLU A 32 -21.02 4.49 -13.27
CA GLU A 32 -21.04 4.00 -11.90
C GLU A 32 -19.89 3.02 -11.70
N THR A 33 -18.81 3.50 -11.06
CA THR A 33 -17.69 2.65 -10.67
C THR A 33 -18.11 1.83 -9.45
N GLN A 34 -18.34 0.53 -9.64
CA GLN A 34 -18.52 -0.40 -8.55
C GLN A 34 -17.14 -0.77 -7.98
N GLU A 35 -16.76 -0.15 -6.87
CA GLU A 35 -15.62 -0.59 -6.06
C GLU A 35 -16.00 -1.94 -5.43
N LYS A 36 -15.45 -3.04 -5.96
CA LYS A 36 -15.53 -4.34 -5.28
C LYS A 36 -14.59 -4.30 -4.08
N LEU A 37 -15.09 -3.83 -2.93
CA LEU A 37 -14.50 -4.12 -1.63
C LEU A 37 -14.67 -5.62 -1.36
N VAL A 38 -13.71 -6.43 -1.80
CA VAL A 38 -13.63 -7.83 -1.43
C VAL A 38 -13.15 -7.87 0.01
N LEU A 39 -14.02 -8.28 0.93
CA LEU A 39 -13.62 -8.54 2.30
C LEU A 39 -12.52 -9.61 2.30
N PRO A 40 -11.47 -9.47 3.13
CA PRO A 40 -10.44 -10.49 3.26
C PRO A 40 -11.08 -11.85 3.51
N THR A 41 -10.63 -12.86 2.78
CA THR A 41 -11.12 -14.21 2.97
C THR A 41 -10.63 -14.74 4.33
N ALA A 42 -11.27 -15.80 4.83
CA ALA A 42 -10.80 -16.47 6.05
C ALA A 42 -9.34 -16.97 5.90
N GLU A 43 -8.93 -17.34 4.69
CA GLU A 43 -7.57 -17.74 4.35
C GLU A 43 -6.60 -16.56 4.42
N ASP A 44 -6.97 -15.40 3.87
CA ASP A 44 -6.15 -14.17 3.96
C ASP A 44 -5.91 -13.76 5.41
N ILE A 45 -6.95 -13.85 6.25
CA ILE A 45 -6.87 -13.54 7.68
C ILE A 45 -6.00 -14.56 8.42
N ALA A 46 -6.11 -15.86 8.08
CA ALA A 46 -5.29 -16.91 8.67
C ALA A 46 -3.81 -16.74 8.31
N ASN A 47 -3.51 -16.45 7.04
CA ASN A 47 -2.16 -16.18 6.54
C ASN A 47 -1.55 -14.95 7.20
N GLU A 48 -2.32 -13.86 7.33
CA GLU A 48 -1.89 -12.65 8.03
C GLU A 48 -1.58 -12.96 9.50
N LYS A 49 -2.44 -13.73 10.18
CA LYS A 49 -2.23 -14.13 11.58
C LYS A 49 -0.96 -14.96 11.76
N GLN A 50 -0.69 -15.90 10.85
CA GLN A 50 0.55 -16.69 10.88
C GLN A 50 1.78 -15.81 10.65
N ARG A 51 1.71 -14.85 9.72
CA ARG A 51 2.79 -13.88 9.47
C ARG A 51 3.10 -13.04 10.72
N GLN A 52 2.06 -12.55 11.39
CA GLN A 52 2.22 -11.77 12.62
C GLN A 52 2.84 -12.60 13.75
N GLN A 53 2.40 -13.85 13.92
CA GLN A 53 3.01 -14.77 14.89
C GLN A 53 4.50 -15.02 14.63
N PHE A 54 4.89 -15.18 13.35
CA PHE A 54 6.29 -15.32 12.97
C PHE A 54 7.09 -14.05 13.31
N LEU A 55 6.57 -12.87 12.94
CA LEU A 55 7.22 -11.58 13.22
C LEU A 55 7.39 -11.34 14.71
N ASP A 56 6.37 -11.64 15.52
CA ASP A 56 6.46 -11.57 16.98
C ASP A 56 7.49 -12.55 17.55
N GLY A 57 7.58 -13.75 16.99
CA GLY A 57 8.60 -14.74 17.33
C GLY A 57 10.02 -14.26 17.04
N VAL A 58 10.24 -13.60 15.90
CA VAL A 58 11.54 -13.01 15.54
C VAL A 58 11.88 -11.82 16.44
N LYS A 59 10.91 -10.92 16.69
CA LYS A 59 11.09 -9.73 17.54
C LYS A 59 11.44 -10.11 18.98
N ASN A 60 10.81 -11.15 19.50
CA ASN A 60 10.99 -11.62 20.88
C ASN A 60 12.02 -12.77 20.98
N PHE A 61 12.80 -13.02 19.93
CA PHE A 61 13.77 -14.11 19.93
C PHE A 61 14.87 -13.87 20.99
N PRO A 62 15.03 -14.77 21.98
CA PRO A 62 16.05 -14.62 23.00
C PRO A 62 17.43 -14.91 22.41
N LYS A 63 18.21 -13.85 22.17
CA LYS A 63 19.56 -13.92 21.59
C LYS A 63 20.51 -14.81 22.39
N ASP A 64 20.26 -15.00 23.68
CA ASP A 64 21.06 -15.87 24.56
C ASP A 64 20.94 -17.37 24.23
N ARG A 65 19.91 -17.76 23.44
CA ARG A 65 19.79 -19.12 22.90
C ARG A 65 20.69 -19.38 21.70
N LEU A 66 21.34 -18.34 21.14
CA LEU A 66 22.34 -18.52 20.10
C LEU A 66 23.54 -19.24 20.71
N LYS A 67 23.91 -20.38 20.12
CA LYS A 67 25.11 -21.10 20.53
C LYS A 67 26.32 -20.19 20.28
N ARG A 68 27.10 -19.91 21.33
CA ARG A 68 28.38 -19.23 21.18
C ARG A 68 29.29 -20.11 20.34
N THR A 69 29.73 -19.57 19.21
CA THR A 69 30.79 -20.15 18.39
C THR A 69 31.99 -19.22 18.49
N GLU A 70 33.18 -19.80 18.64
CA GLU A 70 34.42 -19.04 18.58
C GLU A 70 34.73 -18.77 17.11
N THR A 71 34.51 -17.53 16.68
CA THR A 71 34.89 -17.10 15.33
C THR A 71 36.39 -16.81 15.33
N GLN A 72 37.16 -17.69 14.71
CA GLN A 72 38.59 -17.48 14.46
C GLN A 72 38.76 -16.49 13.30
N GLU A 73 38.72 -15.20 13.60
CA GLU A 73 39.02 -14.14 12.64
C GLU A 73 40.54 -13.97 12.53
N LYS A 74 41.14 -14.46 11.44
CA LYS A 74 42.57 -14.24 11.14
C LYS A 74 42.79 -12.76 10.78
N THR A 75 43.07 -11.93 11.78
CA THR A 75 43.49 -10.53 11.64
C THR A 75 45.00 -10.37 11.44
N VAL A 76 45.67 -11.36 10.85
CA VAL A 76 47.09 -11.26 10.48
C VAL A 76 47.18 -11.21 8.97
N TRP A 77 47.71 -10.11 8.45
CA TRP A 77 48.09 -9.98 7.04
C TRP A 77 49.03 -11.13 6.67
N PRO A 78 48.82 -11.83 5.55
CA PRO A 78 49.67 -12.96 5.18
C PRO A 78 51.13 -12.52 5.08
N THR A 79 52.01 -13.21 5.79
CA THR A 79 53.45 -12.97 5.74
C THR A 79 53.99 -13.45 4.39
N ALA A 80 55.15 -12.95 3.93
CA ALA A 80 55.73 -13.37 2.65
C ALA A 80 55.96 -14.90 2.56
N GLN A 81 56.17 -15.58 3.69
CA GLN A 81 56.22 -17.05 3.76
C GLN A 81 54.86 -17.72 3.56
N ASP A 82 53.75 -17.11 3.98
CA ASP A 82 52.40 -17.64 3.78
C ASP A 82 51.98 -17.57 2.30
N LEU A 83 52.45 -16.56 1.57
CA LEU A 83 52.25 -16.45 0.12
C LEU A 83 53.09 -17.47 -0.67
N MET A 84 54.21 -17.94 -0.11
CA MET A 84 55.06 -18.97 -0.72
C MET A 84 54.66 -20.40 -0.34
N ALA A 85 53.84 -20.57 0.69
CA ALA A 85 53.31 -21.86 1.14
C ALA A 85 52.01 -22.28 0.43
N VAL A 86 51.54 -21.50 -0.56
CA VAL A 86 50.41 -21.89 -1.41
C VAL A 86 50.79 -23.19 -2.12
N PRO A 87 50.02 -24.30 -1.95
CA PRO A 87 50.32 -25.54 -2.64
C PRO A 87 50.37 -25.27 -4.15
N SER A 88 51.41 -25.79 -4.80
CA SER A 88 51.57 -25.69 -6.25
C SER A 88 50.28 -26.11 -6.94
N VAL A 89 49.94 -25.43 -8.04
CA VAL A 89 48.73 -25.62 -8.88
C VAL A 89 48.48 -27.09 -9.30
N LYS A 90 49.42 -27.99 -9.05
CA LYS A 90 49.32 -29.44 -9.27
C LYS A 90 48.40 -30.18 -8.30
N ASP A 91 48.07 -29.61 -7.14
CA ASP A 91 47.27 -30.28 -6.10
C ASP A 91 45.81 -29.78 -6.00
N LEU A 92 45.36 -28.91 -6.90
CA LEU A 92 43.93 -28.56 -7.00
C LEU A 92 43.15 -29.68 -7.70
N PRO A 93 41.89 -29.95 -7.29
CA PRO A 93 41.03 -30.87 -8.03
C PRO A 93 40.94 -30.42 -9.50
N LYS A 94 41.20 -31.34 -10.42
CA LYS A 94 41.14 -31.08 -11.86
C LYS A 94 39.74 -30.60 -12.21
N VAL A 95 39.59 -29.29 -12.41
CA VAL A 95 38.37 -28.68 -12.95
C VAL A 95 38.13 -29.32 -14.32
N ASP A 96 36.91 -29.79 -14.53
CA ASP A 96 36.51 -30.46 -15.77
C ASP A 96 36.91 -29.59 -16.98
N ASN A 97 37.61 -30.18 -17.95
CA ASN A 97 38.15 -29.44 -19.10
C ASN A 97 37.05 -28.72 -19.88
N ASN A 98 35.82 -29.20 -19.77
CA ASN A 98 34.64 -28.57 -20.33
C ASN A 98 34.35 -27.20 -19.69
N LEU A 99 34.39 -27.09 -18.35
CA LEU A 99 34.20 -25.81 -17.65
C LEU A 99 35.31 -24.81 -18.00
N LYS A 100 36.55 -25.30 -18.11
CA LYS A 100 37.70 -24.44 -18.44
C LYS A 100 37.59 -23.85 -19.84
N THR A 101 37.23 -24.68 -20.83
CA THR A 101 37.02 -24.23 -22.21
C THR A 101 35.78 -23.36 -22.37
N GLN A 102 34.72 -23.59 -21.59
CA GLN A 102 33.54 -22.70 -21.58
C GLN A 102 33.86 -21.32 -20.99
N LEU A 103 34.65 -21.26 -19.92
CA LEU A 103 35.04 -20.00 -19.29
C LEU A 103 36.02 -19.20 -20.15
N GLU A 104 36.95 -19.88 -20.83
CA GLU A 104 37.94 -19.24 -21.71
C GLU A 104 37.31 -18.70 -23.01
N ASN A 105 36.19 -19.28 -23.44
CA ASN A 105 35.39 -18.79 -24.58
C ASN A 105 34.21 -17.90 -24.16
N PHE A 106 34.06 -17.61 -22.87
CA PHE A 106 33.00 -16.73 -22.37
C PHE A 106 33.38 -15.27 -22.61
N SER A 107 32.66 -14.62 -23.52
CA SER A 107 32.81 -13.19 -23.78
C SER A 107 31.65 -12.44 -23.14
N GLN A 108 31.95 -11.48 -22.26
CA GLN A 108 30.94 -10.61 -21.63
C GLN A 108 30.13 -9.82 -22.65
N SER A 109 30.65 -9.59 -23.86
CA SER A 109 29.94 -8.98 -24.99
C SER A 109 28.75 -9.78 -25.52
N LYS A 110 28.57 -11.03 -25.09
CA LYS A 110 27.41 -11.87 -25.41
C LYS A 110 26.29 -11.75 -24.37
N LEU A 111 26.55 -11.09 -23.23
CA LEU A 111 25.50 -10.75 -22.28
C LEU A 111 24.70 -9.59 -22.87
N LYS A 112 23.37 -9.70 -22.83
CA LYS A 112 22.51 -8.57 -23.16
C LYS A 112 22.62 -7.57 -22.03
N ASP A 113 22.99 -6.34 -22.34
CA ASP A 113 22.79 -5.22 -21.43
C ASP A 113 21.29 -5.10 -21.18
N VAL A 114 20.87 -5.47 -19.98
CA VAL A 114 19.51 -5.24 -19.50
C VAL A 114 19.59 -3.99 -18.66
N GLU A 115 19.09 -2.88 -19.21
CA GLU A 115 18.85 -1.66 -18.46
C GLU A 115 17.71 -1.92 -17.47
N THR A 116 18.07 -2.17 -16.21
CA THR A 116 17.09 -2.32 -15.14
C THR A 116 16.55 -0.93 -14.80
N GLN A 117 15.36 -0.61 -15.33
CA GLN A 117 14.62 0.56 -14.89
C GLN A 117 14.00 0.25 -13.53
N GLU A 118 14.62 0.71 -12.45
CA GLU A 118 13.98 0.77 -11.14
C GLU A 118 12.77 1.69 -11.23
N LYS A 119 11.58 1.10 -11.25
CA LYS A 119 10.32 1.84 -11.23
C LYS A 119 10.07 2.33 -9.80
N LEU A 120 10.81 3.35 -9.37
CA LEU A 120 10.54 4.09 -8.14
C LEU A 120 9.26 4.92 -8.34
N VAL A 121 8.10 4.27 -8.25
CA VAL A 121 6.82 4.98 -8.25
C VAL A 121 6.69 5.65 -6.89
N LEU A 122 6.77 6.97 -6.87
CA LEU A 122 6.44 7.76 -5.68
C LEU A 122 4.99 7.44 -5.26
N PRO A 123 4.71 7.32 -3.95
CA PRO A 123 3.34 7.13 -3.46
C PRO A 123 2.41 8.16 -4.10
N THR A 124 1.28 7.70 -4.60
CA THR A 124 0.28 8.60 -5.18
C THR A 124 -0.37 9.44 -4.07
N ALA A 125 -1.03 10.54 -4.46
CA ALA A 125 -1.79 11.34 -3.50
C ALA A 125 -2.87 10.50 -2.79
N GLU A 126 -3.43 9.51 -3.49
CA GLU A 126 -4.42 8.57 -2.95
C GLU A 126 -3.81 7.65 -1.89
N ASP A 127 -2.62 7.09 -2.15
CA ASP A 127 -1.88 6.27 -1.19
C ASP A 127 -1.59 7.05 0.11
N ILE A 128 -1.20 8.32 -0.03
CA ILE A 128 -0.92 9.21 1.11
C ILE A 128 -2.20 9.50 1.90
N THR A 129 -3.33 9.75 1.23
CA THR A 129 -4.60 10.00 1.91
C THR A 129 -5.13 8.76 2.62
N SER A 130 -5.01 7.58 2.02
CA SER A 130 -5.42 6.30 2.59
C SER A 130 -4.59 5.96 3.83
N GLU A 131 -3.26 6.14 3.75
CA GLU A 131 -2.37 5.90 4.89
C GLU A 131 -2.65 6.89 6.05
N LYS A 132 -2.96 8.16 5.73
CA LYS A 132 -3.34 9.16 6.75
C LYS A 132 -4.67 8.81 7.43
N GLN A 133 -5.67 8.35 6.69
CA GLN A 133 -6.93 7.89 7.29
C GLN A 133 -6.73 6.66 8.17
N ARG A 134 -5.90 5.71 7.72
CA ARG A 134 -5.53 4.53 8.49
C ARG A 134 -4.88 4.92 9.83
N GLN A 135 -3.91 5.83 9.81
CA GLN A 135 -3.28 6.32 11.04
C GLN A 135 -4.29 6.99 11.98
N GLN A 136 -5.17 7.84 11.47
CA GLN A 136 -6.20 8.49 12.28
C GLN A 136 -7.16 7.47 12.94
N PHE A 137 -7.51 6.39 12.24
CA PHE A 137 -8.30 5.31 12.82
C PHE A 137 -7.55 4.57 13.93
N LEU A 138 -6.28 4.22 13.71
CA LEU A 138 -5.45 3.55 14.72
C LEU A 138 -5.27 4.43 15.97
N ASP A 139 -5.04 5.73 15.80
CA ASP A 139 -4.95 6.69 16.90
C ASP A 139 -6.27 6.78 17.67
N GLY A 140 -7.39 6.76 16.97
CA GLY A 140 -8.72 6.72 17.58
C GLY A 140 -8.98 5.46 18.42
N VAL A 141 -8.51 4.30 17.98
CA VAL A 141 -8.64 3.02 18.70
C VAL A 141 -7.68 2.96 19.90
N THR A 142 -6.44 3.39 19.73
CA THR A 142 -5.42 3.35 20.78
C THR A 142 -5.74 4.33 21.92
N ASN A 143 -6.23 5.53 21.59
CA ASN A 143 -6.58 6.55 22.57
C ASN A 143 -8.06 6.54 22.96
N PHE A 144 -8.80 5.46 22.62
CA PHE A 144 -10.21 5.37 22.97
C PHE A 144 -10.41 5.35 24.49
N PRO A 145 -11.22 6.26 25.06
CA PRO A 145 -11.49 6.30 26.49
C PRO A 145 -12.36 5.12 26.90
N LYS A 146 -11.73 4.11 27.52
CA LYS A 146 -12.38 2.88 27.99
C LYS A 146 -13.52 3.15 28.98
N ASP A 147 -13.50 4.29 29.66
CA ASP A 147 -14.54 4.71 30.60
C ASP A 147 -15.89 5.04 29.92
N LYS A 148 -15.90 5.23 28.59
CA LYS A 148 -17.13 5.37 27.80
C LYS A 148 -17.77 4.02 27.44
N LEU A 149 -17.09 2.90 27.68
CA LEU A 149 -17.70 1.58 27.53
C LEU A 149 -18.62 1.32 28.72
N LYS A 150 -19.89 1.07 28.44
CA LYS A 150 -20.82 0.60 29.47
C LYS A 150 -20.34 -0.78 29.95
N ARG A 151 -20.10 -0.93 31.24
CA ARG A 151 -19.93 -2.26 31.86
C ARG A 151 -21.26 -2.98 31.80
N THR A 152 -21.31 -4.06 31.03
CA THR A 152 -22.38 -5.05 31.10
C THR A 152 -21.83 -6.24 31.88
N GLU A 153 -22.36 -6.48 33.07
CA GLU A 153 -22.10 -7.70 33.83
C GLU A 153 -22.97 -8.81 33.24
N THR A 154 -22.36 -9.70 32.46
CA THR A 154 -23.03 -10.90 31.98
C THR A 154 -23.09 -11.93 33.10
N GLN A 155 -24.27 -12.08 33.72
CA GLN A 155 -24.53 -13.20 34.62
C GLN A 155 -24.83 -14.45 33.79
N GLU A 156 -23.79 -15.24 33.51
CA GLU A 156 -23.96 -16.57 32.92
C GLU A 156 -24.36 -17.56 34.02
N LYS A 157 -25.66 -17.74 34.22
CA LYS A 157 -26.20 -18.66 35.23
C LYS A 157 -26.19 -20.09 34.69
N ILE A 158 -24.99 -20.69 34.57
CA ILE A 158 -24.85 -22.13 34.37
C ILE A 158 -24.78 -22.79 35.75
N VAL A 159 -25.92 -22.86 36.43
CA VAL A 159 -26.06 -23.70 37.62
C VAL A 159 -27.29 -24.57 37.39
N LEU A 160 -27.09 -25.88 37.33
CA LEU A 160 -28.18 -26.85 37.35
C LEU A 160 -29.00 -26.61 38.62
N PRO A 161 -30.33 -26.45 38.54
CA PRO A 161 -31.15 -26.17 39.71
C PRO A 161 -30.96 -27.25 40.76
N THR A 162 -30.64 -26.85 41.99
CA THR A 162 -30.56 -27.78 43.12
C THR A 162 -31.97 -28.12 43.62
N PRO A 163 -32.18 -29.25 44.33
CA PRO A 163 -33.48 -29.59 44.91
C PRO A 163 -34.04 -28.50 45.85
N GLN A 164 -33.17 -27.69 46.47
CA GLN A 164 -33.57 -26.52 47.26
C GLN A 164 -34.17 -25.40 46.39
N ASP A 165 -33.64 -25.17 45.19
CA ASP A 165 -34.14 -24.15 44.24
C ASP A 165 -35.54 -24.50 43.71
N LEU A 166 -35.88 -25.80 43.64
CA LEU A 166 -37.22 -26.30 43.29
C LEU A 166 -38.24 -26.12 44.43
N MET A 167 -37.77 -26.06 45.68
CA MET A 167 -38.63 -25.85 46.86
C MET A 167 -38.85 -24.36 47.19
N ALA A 168 -38.02 -23.47 46.66
CA ALA A 168 -38.14 -22.01 46.79
C ALA A 168 -39.03 -21.37 45.71
N ALA A 169 -39.67 -22.18 44.86
CA ALA A 169 -40.70 -21.69 43.96
C ALA A 169 -41.85 -21.09 44.79
N PRO A 170 -42.41 -19.90 44.42
CA PRO A 170 -43.56 -19.35 45.09
C PRO A 170 -44.67 -20.39 45.12
N SER A 171 -45.26 -20.59 46.31
CA SER A 171 -46.47 -21.40 46.48
C SER A 171 -47.46 -21.06 45.37
N VAL A 172 -48.14 -22.07 44.82
CA VAL A 172 -49.10 -21.96 43.69
C VAL A 172 -50.17 -20.85 43.92
N LYS A 173 -50.32 -20.39 45.17
CA LYS A 173 -51.22 -19.31 45.58
C LYS A 173 -50.73 -17.89 45.26
N ASP A 174 -49.44 -17.68 45.05
CA ASP A 174 -48.82 -16.36 44.84
C ASP A 174 -48.44 -16.08 43.37
N LEU A 175 -48.74 -17.02 42.46
CA LEU A 175 -48.61 -16.79 41.03
C LEU A 175 -49.83 -16.02 40.50
N PRO A 176 -49.65 -15.10 39.52
CA PRO A 176 -50.77 -14.44 38.85
C PRO A 176 -51.72 -15.51 38.31
N LYS A 177 -53.03 -15.37 38.61
CA LYS A 177 -54.05 -16.31 38.12
C LYS A 177 -53.96 -16.39 36.60
N VAL A 178 -53.52 -17.53 36.12
CA VAL A 178 -53.50 -17.86 34.69
C VAL A 178 -54.93 -17.77 34.18
N ASP A 179 -55.12 -17.06 33.07
CA ASP A 179 -56.43 -16.85 32.43
C ASP A 179 -57.16 -18.20 32.26
N ASP A 180 -58.46 -18.23 32.60
CA ASP A 180 -59.26 -19.47 32.58
C ASP A 180 -59.25 -20.12 31.18
N ASN A 181 -59.07 -19.31 30.13
CA ASN A 181 -58.90 -19.79 28.76
C ASN A 181 -57.60 -20.59 28.58
N LEU A 182 -56.48 -20.11 29.12
CA LEU A 182 -55.20 -20.82 29.04
C LEU A 182 -55.27 -22.12 29.84
N LYS A 183 -55.93 -22.10 31.00
CA LYS A 183 -56.08 -23.27 31.87
C LYS A 183 -56.91 -24.37 31.21
N THR A 184 -58.03 -24.00 30.58
CA THR A 184 -58.85 -24.94 29.80
C THR A 184 -58.15 -25.43 28.54
N GLN A 185 -57.33 -24.61 27.88
CA GLN A 185 -56.50 -25.07 26.76
C GLN A 185 -55.44 -26.08 27.21
N LEU A 186 -54.83 -25.89 28.39
CA LEU A 186 -53.86 -26.82 28.96
C LEU A 186 -54.51 -28.14 29.42
N GLU A 187 -55.70 -28.08 30.06
CA GLU A 187 -56.45 -29.29 30.44
C GLU A 187 -56.94 -30.10 29.23
N ASN A 188 -57.28 -29.42 28.14
CA ASN A 188 -57.67 -30.07 26.87
C ASN A 188 -56.48 -30.34 25.94
N PHE A 189 -55.26 -30.00 26.35
CA PHE A 189 -54.06 -30.28 25.57
C PHE A 189 -53.72 -31.76 25.69
N SER A 190 -54.09 -32.52 24.66
CA SER A 190 -53.69 -33.92 24.54
C SER A 190 -52.32 -34.00 23.88
N GLN A 191 -51.35 -34.55 24.60
CA GLN A 191 -50.00 -34.80 24.07
C GLN A 191 -50.02 -35.70 22.82
N SER A 192 -51.08 -36.50 22.63
CA SER A 192 -51.35 -37.29 21.42
C SER A 192 -51.63 -36.47 20.15
N LYS A 193 -51.83 -35.15 20.27
CA LYS A 193 -51.96 -34.22 19.12
C LYS A 193 -50.63 -33.62 18.69
N LEU A 194 -49.55 -33.81 19.47
CA LEU A 194 -48.22 -33.48 19.01
C LEU A 194 -47.81 -34.50 17.95
N LYS A 195 -47.25 -34.03 16.84
CA LYS A 195 -46.63 -34.93 15.87
C LYS A 195 -45.38 -35.50 16.51
N ASP A 196 -45.28 -36.82 16.57
CA ASP A 196 -44.02 -37.49 16.86
C ASP A 196 -43.02 -37.07 15.76
N VAL A 197 -42.02 -36.30 16.16
CA VAL A 197 -40.88 -35.96 15.32
C VAL A 197 -39.74 -36.85 15.79
N GLU A 198 -39.48 -37.90 15.00
CA GLU A 198 -38.30 -38.73 15.17
C GLU A 198 -37.07 -37.90 14.77
N THR A 199 -36.33 -37.40 15.76
CA THR A 199 -35.07 -36.70 15.52
C THR A 199 -34.01 -37.71 15.10
N GLN A 200 -33.68 -37.76 13.81
CA GLN A 200 -32.54 -38.55 13.33
C GLN A 200 -31.24 -37.78 13.61
N GLU A 201 -30.50 -38.22 14.61
CA GLU A 201 -29.14 -37.75 14.85
C GLU A 201 -28.24 -38.35 13.76
N LYS A 202 -27.82 -37.51 12.81
CA LYS A 202 -26.96 -37.95 11.70
C LYS A 202 -25.50 -38.03 12.18
N LEU A 203 -25.18 -39.03 12.98
CA LEU A 203 -23.81 -39.37 13.34
C LEU A 203 -23.13 -40.01 12.11
N VAL A 204 -22.57 -39.18 11.23
CA VAL A 204 -21.72 -39.67 10.14
C VAL A 204 -20.42 -40.12 10.76
N LEU A 205 -20.19 -41.44 10.77
CA LEU A 205 -18.90 -42.00 11.15
C LEU A 205 -17.82 -41.52 10.17
N PRO A 206 -16.58 -41.29 10.64
CA PRO A 206 -15.46 -41.00 9.74
C PRO A 206 -15.41 -42.03 8.62
N THR A 207 -15.30 -41.55 7.38
CA THR A 207 -15.19 -42.41 6.23
C THR A 207 -13.83 -43.11 6.21
N ALA A 208 -13.71 -44.19 5.44
CA ALA A 208 -12.43 -44.88 5.27
C ALA A 208 -11.36 -43.96 4.66
N GLU A 209 -11.77 -42.93 3.90
CA GLU A 209 -10.86 -41.92 3.35
C GLU A 209 -10.37 -40.96 4.45
N ASP A 210 -11.25 -40.51 5.36
CA ASP A 210 -10.88 -39.64 6.48
C ASP A 210 -9.80 -40.29 7.35
N VAL A 211 -9.97 -41.57 7.69
CA VAL A 211 -9.00 -42.34 8.49
C VAL A 211 -7.68 -42.53 7.73
N LYS A 212 -7.73 -42.70 6.41
CA LYS A 212 -6.53 -42.87 5.59
C LYS A 212 -5.74 -41.57 5.49
N GLN A 213 -6.42 -40.43 5.32
CA GLN A 213 -5.78 -39.12 5.29
C GLN A 213 -5.17 -38.78 6.65
N GLU A 214 -5.87 -39.06 7.75
CA GLU A 214 -5.35 -38.87 9.10
C GLU A 214 -4.10 -39.72 9.34
N LYS A 215 -4.11 -40.98 8.90
CA LYS A 215 -2.93 -41.85 8.98
C LYS A 215 -1.76 -41.31 8.16
N GLN A 216 -1.99 -40.85 6.92
CA GLN A 216 -0.93 -40.26 6.10
C GLN A 216 -0.33 -39.00 6.75
N HIS A 217 -1.17 -38.16 7.35
CA HIS A 217 -0.72 -36.97 8.06
C HIS A 217 0.11 -37.33 9.30
N MET A 218 -0.32 -38.34 10.07
CA MET A 218 0.45 -38.85 11.22
C MET A 218 1.79 -39.44 10.79
N ASP A 219 1.83 -40.24 9.72
CA ASP A 219 3.07 -40.82 9.20
C ASP A 219 4.06 -39.74 8.75
N MET A 220 3.56 -38.65 8.14
CA MET A 220 4.39 -37.50 7.75
C MET A 220 4.97 -36.78 8.97
N ILE A 221 4.15 -36.50 9.99
CA ILE A 221 4.60 -35.86 11.23
C ILE A 221 5.66 -36.71 11.93
N GLN A 222 5.41 -38.01 12.09
CA GLN A 222 6.38 -38.93 12.68
C GLN A 222 7.66 -39.04 11.86
N GLY A 223 7.56 -39.00 10.53
CA GLY A 223 8.71 -38.99 9.63
C GLY A 223 9.59 -37.76 9.82
N VAL A 224 8.99 -36.59 10.06
CA VAL A 224 9.72 -35.33 10.33
C VAL A 224 10.25 -35.30 11.77
N GLU A 225 9.47 -35.71 12.76
CA GLU A 225 9.87 -35.75 14.18
C GLU A 225 11.02 -36.75 14.42
N GLY A 226 10.98 -37.90 13.74
CA GLY A 226 12.03 -38.92 13.78
C GLY A 226 13.20 -38.68 12.82
N PHE A 227 13.22 -37.57 12.09
CA PHE A 227 14.29 -37.30 11.12
C PHE A 227 15.59 -36.91 11.84
N SER A 228 16.60 -37.78 11.79
CA SER A 228 17.95 -37.42 12.27
C SER A 228 18.67 -36.52 11.26
N HIS A 229 19.18 -35.40 11.75
CA HIS A 229 20.00 -34.46 10.99
C HIS A 229 21.29 -35.09 10.43
N ASP A 230 21.73 -36.22 10.98
CA ASP A 230 22.92 -36.95 10.51
C ASP A 230 22.75 -37.49 9.07
N LYS A 231 21.49 -37.60 8.62
CA LYS A 231 21.15 -38.00 7.25
C LYS A 231 21.22 -36.84 6.25
N LEU A 232 21.38 -35.59 6.71
CA LEU A 232 21.59 -34.45 5.85
C LEU A 232 23.04 -34.43 5.37
N LYS A 233 23.24 -34.18 4.07
CA LYS A 233 24.58 -33.96 3.52
C LYS A 233 25.16 -32.69 4.14
N GLN A 234 26.31 -32.79 4.76
CA GLN A 234 27.09 -31.64 5.21
C GLN A 234 27.50 -30.83 3.98
N VAL A 235 27.00 -29.60 3.87
CA VAL A 235 27.40 -28.64 2.84
C VAL A 235 28.25 -27.58 3.50
N ALA A 236 29.53 -27.54 3.14
CA ALA A 236 30.42 -26.47 3.56
C ALA A 236 30.02 -25.19 2.80
N THR A 237 29.36 -24.27 3.50
CA THR A 237 29.07 -22.93 2.96
C THR A 237 30.35 -22.11 2.98
N ALA A 238 31.02 -21.99 1.84
CA ALA A 238 32.10 -21.04 1.67
C ALA A 238 31.52 -19.65 1.43
N GLU A 239 31.51 -18.81 2.47
CA GLU A 239 31.20 -17.39 2.33
C GLU A 239 32.32 -16.72 1.51
N LYS A 240 31.99 -16.25 0.31
CA LYS A 240 32.90 -15.40 -0.47
C LYS A 240 32.92 -14.01 0.17
N VAL A 241 33.77 -13.81 1.16
CA VAL A 241 34.17 -12.46 1.58
C VAL A 241 35.10 -11.93 0.49
N VAL A 242 34.53 -11.18 -0.47
CA VAL A 242 35.34 -10.43 -1.43
C VAL A 242 35.87 -9.21 -0.70
N LEU A 243 37.17 -9.18 -0.46
CA LEU A 243 37.84 -8.01 0.10
C LEU A 243 37.66 -6.83 -0.88
N PRO A 244 37.47 -5.59 -0.38
CA PRO A 244 37.46 -4.40 -1.22
C PRO A 244 38.72 -4.37 -2.09
N ASN A 245 38.55 -4.11 -3.37
CA ASN A 245 39.67 -4.02 -4.28
C ASN A 245 40.43 -2.69 -4.06
N ALA A 246 41.62 -2.55 -4.64
CA ALA A 246 42.44 -1.35 -4.46
C ALA A 246 41.78 -0.06 -5.00
N GLU A 247 40.87 -0.17 -5.97
CA GLU A 247 40.11 0.97 -6.50
C GLU A 247 39.00 1.40 -5.54
N ASP A 248 38.32 0.45 -4.89
CA ASP A 248 37.28 0.73 -3.88
C ASP A 248 37.87 1.55 -2.72
N VAL A 249 39.05 1.14 -2.23
CA VAL A 249 39.77 1.84 -1.15
C VAL A 249 40.24 3.23 -1.58
N LYS A 250 40.67 3.40 -2.85
CA LYS A 250 41.06 4.73 -3.37
C LYS A 250 39.85 5.65 -3.50
N LEU A 251 38.72 5.13 -3.97
CA LEU A 251 37.49 5.88 -4.10
C LEU A 251 36.99 6.35 -2.72
N GLU A 252 37.01 5.45 -1.73
CA GLU A 252 36.62 5.77 -0.36
C GLU A 252 37.55 6.83 0.26
N LYS A 253 38.87 6.72 0.08
CA LYS A 253 39.81 7.75 0.52
C LYS A 253 39.54 9.11 -0.11
N LYS A 254 39.30 9.14 -1.43
CA LYS A 254 38.96 10.39 -2.13
C LYS A 254 37.65 10.99 -1.62
N HIS A 255 36.67 10.16 -1.32
CA HIS A 255 35.40 10.61 -0.74
C HIS A 255 35.60 11.20 0.65
N MET A 256 36.38 10.55 1.51
CA MET A 256 36.72 11.07 2.84
C MET A 256 37.50 12.38 2.78
N GLU A 257 38.48 12.51 1.88
CA GLU A 257 39.21 13.76 1.66
C GLU A 257 38.29 14.90 1.21
N PHE A 258 37.30 14.60 0.35
CA PHE A 258 36.30 15.58 -0.08
C PHE A 258 35.43 16.04 1.10
N ILE A 259 34.91 15.11 1.89
CA ILE A 259 34.07 15.44 3.06
C ILE A 259 34.86 16.29 4.06
N HIS A 260 36.09 15.89 4.41
CA HIS A 260 36.94 16.69 5.29
C HIS A 260 37.30 18.05 4.71
N GLY A 261 37.48 18.15 3.39
CA GLY A 261 37.69 19.42 2.70
C GLY A 261 36.50 20.37 2.82
N VAL A 262 35.27 19.83 2.78
CA VAL A 262 34.03 20.60 2.96
C VAL A 262 33.81 20.95 4.44
N GLU A 263 34.02 20.01 5.37
CA GLU A 263 33.91 20.24 6.81
C GLU A 263 34.91 21.30 7.30
N GLY A 264 36.13 21.28 6.78
CA GLY A 264 37.18 22.25 7.10
C GLY A 264 37.10 23.56 6.31
N PHE A 265 36.10 23.73 5.43
CA PHE A 265 36.00 24.91 4.59
C PHE A 265 35.56 26.14 5.40
N SER A 266 36.47 27.09 5.58
CA SER A 266 36.16 28.37 6.22
C SER A 266 35.45 29.30 5.23
N PRO A 267 34.23 29.80 5.53
CA PRO A 267 33.49 30.72 4.67
C PRO A 267 34.19 32.07 4.48
N GLU A 268 35.14 32.42 5.34
CA GLU A 268 36.01 33.60 5.20
C GLU A 268 36.89 33.55 3.93
N ARG A 269 37.09 32.36 3.35
CA ARG A 269 37.82 32.18 2.08
C ARG A 269 36.94 32.51 0.86
N LEU A 270 35.62 32.64 1.03
CA LEU A 270 34.74 33.08 -0.02
C LEU A 270 34.95 34.57 -0.27
N LYS A 271 35.19 34.94 -1.53
CA LYS A 271 35.21 36.35 -1.92
C LYS A 271 33.81 36.91 -1.69
N HIS A 272 33.72 38.02 -0.98
CA HIS A 272 32.48 38.76 -0.85
C HIS A 272 32.00 39.17 -2.25
N ILE A 273 30.75 38.80 -2.58
CA ILE A 273 30.11 39.18 -3.83
C ILE A 273 28.88 39.99 -3.47
N ASP A 274 28.87 41.25 -3.86
CA ASP A 274 27.70 42.11 -3.70
C ASP A 274 26.69 41.75 -4.79
N THR A 275 25.60 41.10 -4.40
CA THR A 275 24.49 40.82 -5.31
C THR A 275 23.66 42.09 -5.48
N ALA A 276 23.79 42.77 -6.62
CA ALA A 276 22.94 43.88 -7.00
C ALA A 276 21.60 43.35 -7.55
N GLU A 277 20.56 43.31 -6.72
CA GLU A 277 19.20 43.07 -7.17
C GLU A 277 18.71 44.26 -7.99
N LYS A 278 18.48 44.07 -9.28
CA LYS A 278 17.87 45.10 -10.14
C LYS A 278 16.36 45.14 -9.88
N VAL A 279 15.96 45.78 -8.80
CA VAL A 279 14.56 46.22 -8.62
C VAL A 279 14.32 47.38 -9.59
N ILE A 280 13.74 47.08 -10.75
CA ILE A 280 13.29 48.11 -11.68
C ILE A 280 11.99 48.68 -11.12
N LEU A 281 12.05 49.91 -10.60
CA LEU A 281 10.84 50.64 -10.24
C LEU A 281 10.05 50.98 -11.51
N PRO A 282 8.70 50.96 -11.46
CA PRO A 282 7.87 51.43 -12.56
C PRO A 282 8.29 52.84 -12.96
N ASN A 283 8.48 53.06 -14.25
CA ASN A 283 8.85 54.38 -14.75
C ASN A 283 7.60 55.29 -14.83
N ALA A 284 7.79 56.59 -15.07
CA ALA A 284 6.69 57.54 -15.12
C ALA A 284 5.65 57.25 -16.22
N GLU A 285 6.06 56.58 -17.31
CA GLU A 285 5.16 56.16 -18.38
C GLU A 285 4.30 54.96 -17.94
N ASP A 286 4.88 53.99 -17.23
CA ASP A 286 4.15 52.84 -16.69
C ASP A 286 3.03 53.30 -15.74
N VAL A 287 3.35 54.23 -14.83
CA VAL A 287 2.38 54.82 -13.90
C VAL A 287 1.29 55.62 -14.64
N LYS A 288 1.67 56.32 -15.70
CA LYS A 288 0.72 57.11 -16.50
C LYS A 288 -0.23 56.20 -17.30
N GLN A 289 0.28 55.12 -17.87
CA GLN A 289 -0.53 54.12 -18.56
C GLN A 289 -1.50 53.44 -17.60
N GLU A 290 -1.05 53.06 -16.41
CA GLU A 290 -1.91 52.48 -15.38
C GLU A 290 -2.99 53.46 -14.93
N LYS A 291 -2.65 54.75 -14.74
CA LYS A 291 -3.64 55.78 -14.41
C LYS A 291 -4.68 55.95 -15.51
N GLN A 292 -4.27 55.97 -16.79
CA GLN A 292 -5.21 56.04 -17.91
C GLN A 292 -6.11 54.81 -17.99
N HIS A 293 -5.56 53.63 -17.71
CA HIS A 293 -6.33 52.39 -17.67
C HIS A 293 -7.38 52.40 -16.56
N MET A 294 -7.00 52.87 -15.37
CA MET A 294 -7.90 53.05 -14.23
C MET A 294 -9.03 54.04 -14.53
N GLU A 295 -8.71 55.18 -15.17
CA GLU A 295 -9.71 56.16 -15.61
C GLU A 295 -10.69 55.58 -16.64
N PHE A 296 -10.19 54.75 -17.57
CA PHE A 296 -11.03 54.05 -18.54
C PHE A 296 -11.99 53.07 -17.87
N ILE A 297 -11.49 52.23 -16.95
CA ILE A 297 -12.32 51.28 -16.20
C ILE A 297 -13.41 52.03 -15.42
N HIS A 298 -13.04 53.09 -14.68
CA HIS A 298 -14.03 53.91 -13.97
C HIS A 298 -15.07 54.54 -14.90
N GLY A 299 -14.67 54.97 -16.10
CA GLY A 299 -15.58 55.51 -17.10
C GLY A 299 -16.58 54.47 -17.63
N VAL A 300 -16.14 53.22 -17.79
CA VAL A 300 -16.99 52.09 -18.18
C VAL A 300 -17.92 51.68 -17.02
N GLU A 301 -17.42 51.56 -15.80
CA GLU A 301 -18.23 51.25 -14.62
C GLU A 301 -19.29 52.31 -14.34
N GLY A 302 -18.97 53.60 -14.57
CA GLY A 302 -19.91 54.72 -14.42
C GLY A 302 -20.82 54.95 -15.63
N PHE A 303 -20.71 54.14 -16.68
CA PHE A 303 -21.52 54.30 -17.88
C PHE A 303 -22.97 53.85 -17.61
N SER A 304 -23.92 54.76 -17.80
CA SER A 304 -25.36 54.45 -17.72
C SER A 304 -25.93 54.38 -19.13
N GLN A 305 -26.65 53.30 -19.41
CA GLN A 305 -27.31 53.03 -20.69
C GLN A 305 -28.38 54.09 -21.03
N GLU A 306 -28.89 54.82 -20.03
CA GLU A 306 -29.83 55.93 -20.19
C GLU A 306 -29.22 57.12 -20.95
N ARG A 307 -27.89 57.22 -21.01
CA ARG A 307 -27.17 58.24 -21.80
C ARG A 307 -27.07 57.90 -23.29
N LEU A 308 -27.47 56.69 -23.71
CA LEU A 308 -27.57 56.35 -25.12
C LEU A 308 -28.83 57.01 -25.69
N LYS A 309 -28.66 57.85 -26.71
CA LYS A 309 -29.80 58.41 -27.45
C LYS A 309 -30.54 57.26 -28.15
N HIS A 310 -31.83 57.15 -27.90
CA HIS A 310 -32.69 56.24 -28.64
C HIS A 310 -32.64 56.61 -30.12
N ILE A 311 -32.24 55.67 -30.98
CA ILE A 311 -32.28 55.81 -32.43
C ILE A 311 -33.31 54.80 -32.91
N ASP A 312 -34.40 55.30 -33.47
CA ASP A 312 -35.39 54.48 -34.16
C ASP A 312 -34.87 54.20 -35.56
N THR A 313 -34.41 52.97 -35.79
CA THR A 313 -34.06 52.49 -37.13
C THR A 313 -35.33 52.16 -37.90
N THR A 314 -35.61 52.90 -38.98
CA THR A 314 -36.68 52.56 -39.92
C THR A 314 -36.14 51.58 -40.97
N GLU A 315 -36.56 50.32 -40.88
CA GLU A 315 -36.29 49.31 -41.90
C GLU A 315 -37.26 49.51 -43.08
N LYS A 316 -36.75 49.88 -44.25
CA LYS A 316 -37.55 49.95 -45.47
C LYS A 316 -37.79 48.53 -46.00
N VAL A 317 -38.91 47.93 -45.62
CA VAL A 317 -39.40 46.69 -46.24
C VAL A 317 -40.02 47.05 -47.59
N ILE A 318 -39.27 46.82 -48.67
CA ILE A 318 -39.82 46.86 -50.03
C ILE A 318 -40.38 45.46 -50.32
N LEU A 319 -41.71 45.32 -50.35
CA LEU A 319 -42.34 44.11 -50.85
C LEU A 319 -42.16 44.05 -52.38
N PRO A 320 -41.72 42.93 -52.96
CA PRO A 320 -41.66 42.79 -54.42
C PRO A 320 -43.08 42.79 -54.98
N ASN A 321 -43.39 43.77 -55.84
CA ASN A 321 -44.61 43.72 -56.66
C ASN A 321 -44.48 42.57 -57.67
N ALA A 322 -45.52 41.77 -57.77
CA ALA A 322 -45.62 40.66 -58.69
C ALA A 322 -45.97 41.14 -60.10
N GLU A 323 -45.02 41.04 -61.01
CA GLU A 323 -45.21 40.88 -62.46
C GLU A 323 -43.98 40.17 -63.06
#